data_AF-A0A4Q3RV24-F1
#
_entry.id   AF-A0A4Q3RV24-F1
#
_cell.length_a   1.000
_cell.length_b   1.000
_cell.length_c   1.000
_cell.angle_alpha   90.00
_cell.angle_beta   90.00
_cell.angle_gamma   90.00
#
_symmetry.space_group_name_H-M   'P 1'
#
loop_
_entity.id
_entity.type
_entity.pdbx_description
1 polymer ?
#
loop_
_entity_poly.entity_id
_entity_poly.type
_entity_poly.pdbx_seq_one_letter_code
_entity_poly.pdbx_strand_id
1 'polypeptide(L)'
;MKQMLVVCLLLGGVILLVNCTAAKKTVAPAKVTYAANVEQLVVAHCSPCHLPAKGGKKLPLDNAEAVKANIDDIIARIDKHPGEKGFMPFKRARLSDSTINVFKQWKADGML
;
A
#
# COMPACT_ATOMS: atom_id res chain seq x y z
N MET A 1 54.21 -49.96 7.26
CA MET A 1 54.49 -49.92 5.81
C MET A 1 53.56 -50.89 5.07
N LYS A 2 52.29 -50.55 4.82
CA LYS A 2 51.43 -51.24 3.81
C LYS A 2 50.11 -50.52 3.52
N GLN A 3 50.13 -49.18 3.44
CA GLN A 3 48.92 -48.40 3.08
C GLN A 3 49.21 -47.38 1.96
N MET A 4 50.43 -47.35 1.42
CA MET A 4 50.81 -46.55 0.25
C MET A 4 50.63 -47.33 -1.05
N LEU A 5 49.39 -47.68 -1.41
CA LEU A 5 49.12 -48.20 -2.77
C LEU A 5 47.65 -48.06 -3.20
N VAL A 6 47.00 -46.92 -2.98
CA VAL A 6 45.76 -46.58 -3.71
C VAL A 6 45.74 -45.07 -4.00
N VAL A 7 46.83 -44.57 -4.56
CA VAL A 7 46.89 -43.28 -5.25
C VAL A 7 47.02 -43.64 -6.73
N CYS A 8 45.93 -43.54 -7.51
CA CYS A 8 45.97 -43.05 -8.90
C CYS A 8 44.69 -43.20 -9.73
N LEU A 9 43.64 -43.91 -9.32
CA LEU A 9 42.49 -44.09 -10.20
C LEU A 9 41.23 -43.49 -9.60
N LEU A 10 40.83 -42.34 -10.15
CA LEU A 10 39.47 -41.91 -10.50
C LEU A 10 39.38 -40.37 -10.43
N LEU A 11 40.11 -39.74 -11.37
CA LEU A 11 39.62 -38.51 -11.98
C LEU A 11 38.27 -38.83 -12.65
N GLY A 12 37.23 -38.07 -12.33
CA GLY A 12 35.97 -38.09 -13.08
C GLY A 12 34.75 -38.19 -12.16
N GLY A 13 34.29 -37.05 -11.68
CA GLY A 13 33.09 -36.96 -10.86
C GLY A 13 32.57 -35.53 -10.81
N VAL A 14 32.28 -35.02 -12.00
CA VAL A 14 31.57 -33.78 -12.34
C VAL A 14 30.88 -33.10 -11.16
N ILE A 15 31.37 -31.89 -10.91
CA ILE A 15 30.68 -30.79 -10.24
C ILE A 15 29.25 -30.69 -10.80
N LEU A 16 28.26 -31.17 -10.07
CA LEU A 16 26.86 -30.80 -10.29
C LEU A 16 26.50 -29.76 -9.24
N LEU A 17 26.80 -28.50 -9.60
CA LEU A 17 26.18 -27.32 -9.00
C LEU A 17 24.66 -27.45 -9.17
N VAL A 18 23.98 -27.89 -8.12
CA VAL A 18 22.52 -27.73 -7.99
C VAL A 18 22.28 -26.26 -7.69
N ASN A 19 22.40 -25.43 -8.72
CA ASN A 19 21.93 -24.06 -8.71
C ASN A 19 20.40 -24.11 -8.93
N CYS A 20 19.67 -24.56 -7.91
CA CYS A 20 18.22 -24.44 -7.86
C CYS A 20 17.85 -22.95 -7.68
N THR A 21 17.98 -22.17 -8.76
CA THR A 21 17.35 -20.87 -8.84
C THR A 21 15.87 -21.12 -9.09
N ALA A 22 15.10 -21.28 -8.01
CA ALA A 22 13.66 -21.08 -8.08
C ALA A 22 13.46 -19.68 -8.64
N ALA A 23 13.03 -19.58 -9.91
CA ALA A 23 12.66 -18.32 -10.52
C ALA A 23 11.51 -17.74 -9.69
N LYS A 24 11.83 -16.89 -8.70
CA LYS A 24 10.84 -16.08 -8.01
C LYS A 24 10.19 -15.22 -9.10
N LYS A 25 9.01 -15.62 -9.56
CA LYS A 25 8.13 -14.70 -10.28
C LYS A 25 7.85 -13.58 -9.30
N THR A 26 8.53 -12.45 -9.48
CA THR A 26 8.25 -11.22 -8.76
C THR A 26 6.86 -10.78 -9.18
N VAL A 27 5.85 -11.18 -8.41
CA VAL A 27 4.49 -10.68 -8.55
C VAL A 27 4.55 -9.20 -8.18
N ALA A 28 4.12 -8.32 -9.09
CA ALA A 28 4.03 -6.91 -8.81
C ALA A 28 3.12 -6.71 -7.57
N PRO A 29 3.44 -5.78 -6.67
CA PRO A 29 2.57 -5.50 -5.53
C PRO A 29 1.16 -5.15 -6.03
N ALA A 30 0.14 -5.67 -5.32
CA ALA A 30 -1.24 -5.40 -5.65
C ALA A 30 -1.50 -3.88 -5.56
N LYS A 31 -2.15 -3.34 -6.59
CA LYS A 31 -2.53 -1.92 -6.62
C LYS A 31 -3.64 -1.63 -5.63
N VAL A 32 -3.62 -0.43 -5.09
CA VAL A 32 -4.69 0.14 -4.28
C VAL A 32 -5.84 0.55 -5.20
N THR A 33 -7.07 0.20 -4.83
CA THR A 33 -8.30 0.56 -5.56
C THR A 33 -9.31 1.21 -4.63
N TYR A 34 -10.28 1.92 -5.20
CA TYR A 34 -11.30 2.58 -4.40
C TYR A 34 -12.08 1.59 -3.53
N ALA A 35 -12.69 0.60 -4.16
CA ALA A 35 -13.59 -0.35 -3.49
C ALA A 35 -12.87 -1.24 -2.47
N ALA A 36 -11.63 -1.65 -2.75
CA ALA A 36 -10.90 -2.56 -1.86
C ALA A 36 -10.22 -1.84 -0.69
N ASN A 37 -9.91 -0.54 -0.82
CA ASN A 37 -9.01 0.13 0.12
C ASN A 37 -9.49 1.50 0.59
N VAL A 38 -10.00 2.35 -0.31
CA VAL A 38 -10.27 3.77 0.00
C VAL A 38 -11.66 3.96 0.60
N GLU A 39 -12.67 3.25 0.08
CA GLU A 39 -14.07 3.43 0.47
C GLU A 39 -14.27 3.27 1.97
N GLN A 40 -13.74 2.19 2.55
CA GLN A 40 -13.86 1.93 3.98
C GLN A 40 -13.20 3.01 4.84
N LEU A 41 -12.08 3.59 4.39
CA LEU A 41 -11.39 4.67 5.09
C LEU A 41 -12.20 5.96 5.05
N VAL A 42 -12.85 6.26 3.91
CA VAL A 42 -13.72 7.42 3.78
C VAL A 42 -14.93 7.29 4.71
N VAL A 43 -15.57 6.13 4.73
CA VAL A 43 -16.69 5.85 5.65
C VAL A 43 -16.24 5.96 7.11
N ALA A 44 -15.07 5.42 7.47
CA ALA A 44 -14.59 5.40 8.85
C ALA A 44 -14.11 6.76 9.37
N HIS A 45 -13.51 7.59 8.51
CA HIS A 45 -12.76 8.77 8.95
C HIS A 45 -13.32 10.12 8.45
N CYS A 46 -14.15 10.12 7.40
CA CYS A 46 -14.74 11.35 6.83
C CYS A 46 -16.21 11.53 7.23
N SER A 47 -16.85 10.46 7.73
CA SER A 47 -18.19 10.47 8.31
C SER A 47 -18.21 11.17 9.68
N PRO A 48 -19.31 11.87 10.04
CA PRO A 48 -20.52 12.08 9.25
C PRO A 48 -20.40 13.26 8.28
N CYS A 49 -19.38 14.12 8.42
CA CYS A 49 -19.35 15.44 7.82
C CYS A 49 -19.44 15.43 6.28
N HIS A 50 -18.79 14.45 5.64
CA HIS A 50 -18.70 14.31 4.18
C HIS A 50 -19.63 13.23 3.60
N LEU A 51 -20.48 12.60 4.42
CA LEU A 51 -21.42 11.55 3.98
C LEU A 51 -22.86 12.06 4.13
N PRO A 52 -23.52 12.50 3.04
CA PRO A 52 -24.90 13.01 3.08
C PRO A 52 -25.89 12.04 3.71
N ALA A 53 -25.77 10.74 3.41
CA ALA A 53 -26.60 9.67 3.99
C ALA A 53 -26.46 9.55 5.53
N LYS A 54 -25.42 10.14 6.12
CA LYS A 54 -25.19 10.21 7.57
C LYS A 54 -25.42 11.62 8.13
N GLY A 55 -26.11 12.49 7.39
CA GLY A 55 -26.40 13.88 7.79
C GLY A 55 -25.25 14.86 7.50
N GLY A 56 -24.27 14.45 6.68
CA GLY A 56 -23.17 15.29 6.23
C GLY A 56 -23.65 16.51 5.43
N LYS A 57 -23.01 17.65 5.68
CA LYS A 57 -23.30 18.94 5.03
C LYS A 57 -22.07 19.57 4.37
N LYS A 58 -20.92 18.88 4.41
CA LYS A 58 -19.72 19.29 3.69
C LYS A 58 -19.74 18.70 2.29
N LEU A 59 -18.71 18.98 1.51
CA LEU A 59 -18.51 18.38 0.19
C LEU A 59 -18.76 16.86 0.26
N PRO A 60 -19.73 16.31 -0.49
CA PRO A 60 -19.99 14.88 -0.49
C PRO A 60 -18.78 14.10 -1.00
N LEU A 61 -18.37 13.07 -0.25
CA LEU A 61 -17.28 12.15 -0.60
C LEU A 61 -17.78 10.70 -0.54
N ASP A 62 -19.04 10.47 -0.85
CA ASP A 62 -19.76 9.20 -0.66
C ASP A 62 -19.71 8.26 -1.88
N ASN A 63 -18.88 8.57 -2.88
CA ASN A 63 -18.64 7.72 -4.05
C ASN A 63 -17.23 7.91 -4.62
N ALA A 64 -16.81 6.98 -5.48
CA ALA A 64 -15.48 6.93 -6.07
C ALA A 64 -15.15 8.19 -6.89
N GLU A 65 -16.11 8.67 -7.68
CA GLU A 65 -15.95 9.82 -8.57
C GLU A 65 -15.70 11.10 -7.77
N ALA A 66 -16.45 11.32 -6.69
CA ALA A 66 -16.28 12.47 -5.80
C ALA A 66 -14.93 12.44 -5.08
N VAL A 67 -14.51 11.27 -4.57
CA VAL A 67 -13.20 11.13 -3.90
C VAL A 67 -12.06 11.31 -4.90
N LYS A 68 -12.19 10.76 -6.12
CA LYS A 68 -11.24 10.90 -7.22
C LYS A 68 -11.08 12.36 -7.65
N ALA A 69 -12.20 13.07 -7.84
CA ALA A 69 -12.20 14.47 -8.25
C ALA A 69 -11.55 15.41 -7.22
N ASN A 70 -11.47 15.00 -5.95
CA ASN A 70 -11.00 15.83 -4.84
C ASN A 70 -9.74 15.28 -4.15
N ILE A 71 -9.09 14.26 -4.73
CA ILE A 71 -8.02 13.51 -4.04
C ILE A 71 -6.86 14.41 -3.58
N ASP A 72 -6.56 15.46 -4.34
CA ASP A 72 -5.47 16.38 -4.01
C ASP A 72 -5.78 17.24 -2.79
N ASP A 73 -7.00 17.81 -2.72
CA ASP A 73 -7.45 18.55 -1.53
C ASP A 73 -7.58 17.61 -0.32
N ILE A 74 -8.10 16.40 -0.53
CA ILE A 74 -8.22 15.39 0.53
C ILE A 74 -6.84 15.11 1.13
N ILE A 75 -5.86 14.72 0.31
CA ILE A 75 -4.49 14.45 0.76
C ILE A 75 -3.89 15.69 1.45
N ALA A 76 -4.00 16.87 0.84
CA ALA A 76 -3.44 18.10 1.38
C ALA A 76 -4.02 18.47 2.76
N ARG A 77 -5.23 18.02 3.10
CA ARG A 77 -5.90 18.35 4.35
C ARG A 77 -5.75 17.31 5.44
N ILE A 78 -5.74 16.02 5.07
CA ILE A 78 -5.52 14.93 6.03
C ILE A 78 -4.05 14.80 6.43
N ASP A 79 -3.12 15.30 5.62
CA ASP A 79 -1.68 15.28 5.93
C ASP A 79 -1.26 16.36 6.92
N LYS A 80 -2.09 17.40 7.10
CA LYS A 80 -1.87 18.50 8.06
C LYS A 80 -1.84 18.01 9.50
N HIS A 81 -1.22 18.78 10.37
CA HIS A 81 -1.24 18.57 11.81
C HIS A 81 -2.37 19.35 12.51
N PRO A 82 -2.83 18.89 13.69
CA PRO A 82 -3.80 19.62 14.49
C PRO A 82 -3.32 21.05 14.78
N GLY A 83 -4.21 22.02 14.60
CA GLY A 83 -3.91 23.46 14.74
C GLY A 83 -3.60 24.16 13.42
N GLU A 84 -3.25 23.42 12.37
CA GLU A 84 -3.07 24.02 11.05
C GLU A 84 -4.41 24.40 10.39
N LYS A 85 -4.42 25.52 9.67
CA LYS A 85 -5.57 25.93 8.88
C LYS A 85 -5.88 24.86 7.82
N GLY A 86 -7.14 24.40 7.82
CA GLY A 86 -7.64 23.41 6.87
C GLY A 86 -7.44 21.95 7.28
N PHE A 87 -6.81 21.70 8.43
CA PHE A 87 -6.61 20.36 9.00
C PHE A 87 -7.91 19.55 9.04
N MET A 88 -7.81 18.31 8.57
CA MET A 88 -8.88 17.31 8.63
C MET A 88 -8.36 15.99 9.22
N PRO A 89 -9.19 15.24 9.97
CA PRO A 89 -10.58 15.55 10.29
C PRO A 89 -10.71 16.68 11.34
N PHE A 90 -11.60 17.63 11.11
CA PHE A 90 -11.70 18.85 11.91
C PHE A 90 -12.03 18.55 13.38
N LYS A 91 -11.21 19.08 14.30
CA LYS A 91 -11.32 18.86 15.76
C LYS A 91 -11.31 17.37 16.16
N ARG A 92 -10.67 16.51 15.36
CA ARG A 92 -10.39 15.11 15.70
C ARG A 92 -8.88 14.87 15.74
N ALA A 93 -8.49 13.69 16.20
CA ALA A 93 -7.11 13.24 16.07
C ALA A 93 -6.72 13.14 14.59
N ARG A 94 -5.45 13.41 14.29
CA ARG A 94 -4.89 13.19 12.95
C ARG A 94 -4.97 11.70 12.60
N LEU A 95 -5.18 11.41 11.32
CA LEU A 95 -5.10 10.04 10.82
C LEU A 95 -3.66 9.50 10.96
N SER A 96 -3.51 8.19 11.05
CA SER A 96 -2.19 7.59 11.00
C SER A 96 -1.56 7.78 9.62
N ASP A 97 -0.23 7.81 9.57
CA ASP A 97 0.49 7.91 8.31
C ASP A 97 0.18 6.73 7.38
N SER A 98 -0.07 5.54 7.95
CA SER A 98 -0.50 4.36 7.19
C SER A 98 -1.82 4.60 6.45
N THR A 99 -2.80 5.22 7.10
CA THR A 99 -4.09 5.56 6.50
C THR A 99 -3.93 6.62 5.41
N ILE A 100 -3.16 7.68 5.68
CA ILE A 100 -2.90 8.74 4.70
C ILE A 100 -2.17 8.18 3.46
N ASN A 101 -1.23 7.26 3.67
CA ASN A 101 -0.49 6.62 2.59
C ASN A 101 -1.37 5.76 1.67
N VAL A 102 -2.50 5.23 2.14
CA VAL A 102 -3.46 4.54 1.24
C VAL A 102 -4.04 5.52 0.21
N PHE A 103 -4.41 6.74 0.62
CA PHE A 103 -4.89 7.77 -0.33
C PHE A 103 -3.78 8.21 -1.29
N LYS A 104 -2.56 8.43 -0.78
CA LYS A 104 -1.39 8.78 -1.61
C LYS A 104 -1.07 7.67 -2.62
N GLN A 105 -1.09 6.41 -2.20
CA GLN A 105 -0.83 5.26 -3.06
C GLN A 105 -1.94 5.06 -4.07
N TRP A 106 -3.22 5.19 -3.69
CA TRP A 106 -4.33 5.12 -4.63
C TRP A 106 -4.21 6.17 -5.73
N LYS A 107 -3.81 7.41 -5.38
CA LYS A 107 -3.49 8.45 -6.36
C LYS A 107 -2.36 8.00 -7.30
N ALA A 108 -1.26 7.48 -6.75
CA ALA A 108 -0.11 7.01 -7.51
C ALA A 108 -0.44 5.82 -8.44
N ASP A 109 -1.35 4.94 -8.02
CA ASP A 109 -1.79 3.77 -8.78
C ASP A 109 -2.74 4.11 -9.93
N GLY A 110 -3.15 5.38 -10.06
CA GLY A 110 -3.99 5.91 -11.12
C GLY A 110 -5.45 6.13 -10.74
N MET A 111 -5.77 6.06 -9.43
CA MET A 111 -7.13 6.17 -8.90
C MET A 111 -8.07 5.17 -9.58
N LEU A 112 -7.66 3.91 -9.50
CA LEU A 112 -8.35 2.73 -10.03
C LEU A 112 -9.55 2.33 -9.18
#